data_AF-A0A6L5ZEB2-F1
#
_entry.id   AF-A0A6L5ZEB2-F1
#
_cell.length_a   1.000
_cell.length_b   1.000
_cell.length_c   1.000
_cell.angle_alpha   90.00
_cell.angle_beta   90.00
_cell.angle_gamma   90.00
#
_symmetry.space_group_name_H-M   'P 1'
#
loop_
_entity.id
_entity.type
_entity.pdbx_description
1 polymer ?
#
loop_
_entity_poly.entity_id
_entity_poly.type
_entity_poly.pdbx_seq_one_letter_code
_entity_poly.pdbx_strand_id
1 'polypeptide(L)'
;GLPFRDAHAVVGALVRTSIADKVDLSELVQAEPLLGDAGVALLQPGVSVQQRSTPGGAGPGPVAIQREQLRERVAAERARWSLGE
;
A
#
# COMPACT_ATOMS: atom_id res chain seq x y z
N GLY A 1 9.65 15.91 5.75
CA GLY A 1 9.45 15.21 4.47
C GLY A 1 9.31 16.21 3.36
N LEU A 2 9.47 15.77 2.11
CA LEU A 2 9.24 16.57 0.92
C LEU A 2 7.75 16.95 0.81
N PRO A 3 7.38 18.18 0.41
CA PRO A 3 5.98 18.54 0.19
C PRO A 3 5.31 17.62 -0.82
N PHE A 4 4.01 17.34 -0.62
CA PHE A 4 3.26 16.37 -1.42
C PHE A 4 3.41 16.59 -2.93
N ARG A 5 3.30 17.85 -3.36
CA ARG A 5 3.40 18.22 -4.78
C ARG A 5 4.80 17.96 -5.32
N ASP A 6 5.83 18.29 -4.56
CA ASP A 6 7.22 18.14 -5.00
C ASP A 6 7.60 16.66 -5.03
N ALA A 7 7.12 15.86 -4.08
CA ALA A 7 7.28 14.40 -4.11
C ALA A 7 6.64 13.77 -5.35
N HIS A 8 5.42 14.16 -5.70
CA HIS A 8 4.76 13.67 -6.91
C HIS A 8 5.47 14.15 -8.18
N ALA A 9 6.03 15.36 -8.19
CA ALA A 9 6.80 15.86 -9.32
C ALA A 9 8.08 15.03 -9.55
N VAL A 10 8.80 14.67 -8.48
CA VAL A 10 9.99 13.79 -8.56
C VAL A 10 9.60 12.42 -9.11
N VAL A 11 8.61 11.74 -8.50
CA VAL A 11 8.19 10.40 -8.95
C VAL A 11 7.67 10.44 -10.40
N GLY A 12 6.86 11.43 -10.75
CA GLY A 12 6.35 11.58 -12.11
C GLY A 12 7.45 11.83 -13.14
N ALA A 13 8.53 12.52 -12.77
CA ALA A 13 9.69 12.69 -13.63
C ALA A 13 10.41 11.37 -13.91
N LEU A 14 10.65 10.55 -12.89
CA LEU A 14 11.30 9.25 -13.03
C LEU A 14 10.47 8.30 -13.91
N VAL A 15 9.15 8.24 -13.69
CA VAL A 15 8.24 7.41 -14.49
C VAL A 15 8.23 7.85 -15.95
N ARG A 16 8.16 9.16 -16.22
CA ARG A 16 8.22 9.69 -17.59
C ARG A 16 9.52 9.27 -18.29
N THR A 17 10.66 9.42 -17.63
CA THR A 17 11.97 9.04 -18.17
C THR A 17 12.05 7.53 -18.43
N SER A 18 11.60 6.70 -17.48
CA SER A 18 11.55 5.24 -17.64
C SER A 18 10.77 4.83 -18.90
N ILE A 19 9.60 5.45 -19.14
CA ILE A 19 8.78 5.17 -20.32
C ILE A 19 9.42 5.67 -21.61
N ALA A 20 9.93 6.91 -21.63
CA ALA A 20 10.49 7.53 -22.82
C ALA A 20 11.76 6.82 -23.30
N ASP A 21 12.64 6.51 -22.35
CA ASP A 21 13.98 5.99 -22.63
C ASP A 21 14.03 4.45 -22.53
N LYS A 22 12.92 3.81 -22.14
CA LYS A 22 12.79 2.36 -21.93
C LYS A 22 13.82 1.79 -20.95
N VAL A 23 14.09 2.55 -19.89
CA VAL A 23 14.99 2.17 -18.79
C VAL A 23 14.16 1.68 -17.61
N ASP A 24 14.71 0.74 -16.85
CA ASP A 24 14.04 0.22 -15.66
C ASP A 24 13.83 1.33 -14.61
N LEU A 25 12.61 1.42 -14.07
CA LEU A 25 12.27 2.45 -13.10
C LEU A 25 13.08 2.32 -11.80
N SER A 26 13.41 1.09 -11.39
CA SER A 26 14.18 0.84 -10.17
C SER A 26 15.61 1.36 -10.27
N GLU A 27 16.23 1.31 -11.45
CA GLU A 27 17.55 1.91 -11.70
C GLU A 27 17.51 3.43 -11.55
N LEU A 28 16.47 4.08 -12.11
CA LEU A 28 16.29 5.53 -11.99
C LEU A 28 15.97 5.95 -10.55
N VAL A 29 15.17 5.16 -9.82
CA VAL A 29 14.87 5.38 -8.40
C VAL A 29 16.11 5.21 -7.53
N GLN A 30 16.95 4.23 -7.82
CA GLN A 30 18.20 4.02 -7.10
C GLN A 30 19.16 5.20 -7.29
N ALA A 31 19.22 5.76 -8.50
CA ALA A 31 20.07 6.90 -8.84
C ALA A 31 19.53 8.24 -8.32
N GLU A 32 18.25 8.33 -7.95
CA GLU A 32 17.63 9.56 -7.45
C GLU A 32 18.07 9.85 -6.00
N PRO A 33 18.78 10.97 -5.72
CA PRO A 33 19.31 11.28 -4.39
C PRO A 33 18.25 11.37 -3.28
N LEU A 34 17.01 11.72 -3.62
CA LEU A 34 15.90 11.80 -2.64
C LEU A 34 15.31 10.44 -2.27
N LEU A 35 15.61 9.38 -3.02
CA LEU A 35 15.00 8.05 -2.89
C LEU A 35 16.04 6.96 -2.58
N GLY A 36 17.04 6.80 -3.46
CA GLY A 36 18.10 5.80 -3.33
C GLY A 36 17.59 4.38 -3.10
N ASP A 37 18.38 3.58 -2.38
CA ASP A 37 18.06 2.19 -2.04
C ASP A 37 16.75 2.05 -1.24
N ALA A 38 16.43 3.05 -0.39
CA ALA A 38 15.17 3.06 0.35
C ALA A 38 13.96 3.18 -0.58
N GLY A 39 14.07 3.97 -1.65
CA GLY A 39 13.06 4.05 -2.70
C GLY A 39 12.91 2.73 -3.47
N VAL A 40 14.02 2.08 -3.82
CA VAL A 40 14.00 0.77 -4.50
C VAL A 40 13.33 -0.29 -3.64
N ALA A 41 13.57 -0.28 -2.32
CA ALA A 41 12.93 -1.18 -1.39
C ALA A 41 11.39 -1.06 -1.40
N LEU A 42 10.84 0.14 -1.67
CA LEU A 42 9.38 0.36 -1.78
C LEU A 42 8.76 -0.32 -3.01
N LEU A 43 9.55 -0.57 -4.05
CA LEU A 43 9.10 -1.20 -5.30
C LEU A 43 9.06 -2.72 -5.22
N GLN A 44 9.64 -3.32 -4.17
CA GLN A 44 9.69 -4.76 -4.03
C GLN A 44 8.27 -5.36 -3.87
N PRO A 45 8.01 -6.54 -4.47
CA PRO A 45 6.72 -7.21 -4.37
C PRO A 45 6.25 -7.32 -2.92
N GLY A 46 5.00 -6.93 -2.67
CA GLY A 46 4.38 -7.00 -1.35
C GLY A 46 4.68 -5.81 -0.42
N VAL A 47 5.73 -5.02 -0.64
CA VAL A 47 6.08 -3.92 0.30
C VAL A 47 4.97 -2.87 0.40
N SER A 48 4.34 -2.52 -0.73
CA SER A 48 3.20 -1.58 -0.74
C SER A 48 2.02 -2.03 0.13
N VAL A 49 1.69 -3.33 0.15
CA VAL A 49 0.57 -3.82 0.97
C VAL A 49 0.95 -3.92 2.44
N GLN A 50 2.20 -4.26 2.75
CA GLN A 50 2.70 -4.32 4.14
C GLN A 50 2.59 -2.98 4.86
N GLN A 51 2.71 -1.85 4.15
CA GLN A 51 2.64 -0.50 4.74
C GLN A 51 1.22 -0.01 5.04
N ARG A 52 0.17 -0.72 4.60
CA ARG A 52 -1.23 -0.33 4.82
C ARG A 52 -1.70 -0.78 6.20
N SER A 53 -1.17 -0.18 7.25
CA SER A 53 -1.33 -0.59 8.65
C SER A 53 -2.47 0.10 9.42
N THR A 54 -3.10 1.12 8.84
CA THR A 54 -4.21 1.82 9.50
C THR A 54 -5.46 0.94 9.57
N PRO A 55 -6.38 1.15 10.53
CA PRO A 55 -7.67 0.48 10.56
C PRO A 55 -8.42 0.59 9.22
N GLY A 56 -8.99 -0.50 8.74
CA GLY A 56 -9.62 -0.60 7.41
C GLY A 56 -8.64 -0.69 6.22
N GLY A 57 -7.32 -0.65 6.48
CA GLY A 57 -6.29 -0.85 5.47
C GLY A 57 -6.26 -2.28 4.92
N ALA A 58 -5.64 -2.43 3.75
CA ALA A 58 -5.47 -3.74 3.10
C ALA A 58 -4.22 -4.50 3.58
N GLY A 59 -3.46 -3.97 4.55
CA GLY A 59 -2.28 -4.64 5.10
C GLY A 59 -2.65 -5.87 5.94
N PRO A 60 -1.71 -6.81 6.15
CA PRO A 60 -1.99 -8.08 6.81
C PRO A 60 -2.54 -7.92 8.24
N GLY A 61 -2.03 -6.94 8.99
CA GLY A 61 -2.50 -6.64 10.35
C GLY A 61 -3.97 -6.22 10.37
N PRO A 62 -4.34 -5.11 9.70
CA PRO A 62 -5.73 -4.70 9.59
C PRO A 62 -6.65 -5.78 8.99
N VAL A 63 -6.19 -6.53 7.99
CA VAL A 63 -7.01 -7.60 7.37
C VAL A 63 -7.28 -8.73 8.37
N ALA A 64 -6.32 -9.13 9.20
CA ALA A 64 -6.53 -10.14 10.24
C ALA A 64 -7.62 -9.71 11.23
N ILE A 65 -7.57 -8.45 11.69
CA ILE A 65 -8.58 -7.86 12.59
C ILE A 65 -9.96 -7.81 11.91
N GLN A 66 -10.02 -7.32 10.67
CA GLN A 66 -11.27 -7.23 9.91
C GLN A 66 -11.92 -8.61 9.70
N ARG A 67 -11.12 -9.65 9.45
CA ARG A 67 -11.62 -11.03 9.32
C ARG A 67 -12.24 -11.53 10.62
N GLU A 68 -11.64 -11.22 11.75
CA GLU A 68 -12.18 -11.63 13.04
C GLU A 68 -13.50 -10.92 13.35
N GLN A 69 -13.52 -9.59 13.20
CA GLN A 69 -14.73 -8.79 13.37
C GLN A 69 -15.86 -9.24 12.44
N LEU A 70 -15.54 -9.63 11.20
CA LEU A 70 -16.52 -10.18 10.27
C LEU A 70 -17.10 -11.50 10.78
N ARG A 71 -16.27 -12.40 11.32
CA ARG A 71 -16.75 -13.68 11.88
C ARG A 71 -17.69 -13.45 13.06
N GLU A 72 -17.29 -12.59 13.99
CA GLU A 72 -18.11 -12.20 15.14
C GLU A 72 -19.44 -11.61 14.69
N ARG A 73 -19.40 -10.70 13.70
CA ARG A 73 -20.61 -10.08 13.17
C ARG A 73 -21.52 -11.13 12.52
N VAL A 74 -20.99 -12.00 11.67
CA VAL A 74 -21.77 -13.07 11.04
C VAL A 74 -22.41 -13.99 12.07
N ALA A 75 -21.69 -14.33 13.15
CA ALA A 75 -22.24 -15.15 14.23
C ALA A 75 -23.40 -14.43 14.96
N ALA A 76 -23.23 -13.15 15.28
CA ALA A 76 -24.26 -12.34 15.94
C ALA A 76 -25.52 -12.19 15.05
N GLU A 77 -25.34 -11.95 13.74
CA GLU A 77 -26.45 -11.85 12.79
C GLU A 77 -27.23 -13.18 12.68
N ARG A 78 -26.52 -14.31 12.63
CA ARG A 78 -27.14 -15.64 12.63
C ARG A 78 -27.94 -15.90 13.91
N ALA A 79 -27.40 -15.53 15.07
CA ALA A 79 -28.10 -15.67 16.34
C ALA A 79 -29.38 -14.83 16.35
N ARG A 80 -29.32 -13.57 15.92
CA ARG A 80 -30.50 -12.70 15.82
C ARG A 80 -31.59 -13.31 14.92
N TRP A 81 -31.22 -13.74 13.72
CA TRP A 81 -32.18 -14.38 12.80
C TRP A 81 -32.77 -15.68 13.35
N SER A 82 -32.01 -16.46 14.11
CA SER A 82 -32.51 -17.69 14.73
C SER A 82 -33.52 -17.43 15.87
N LEU A 83 -33.48 -16.25 16.48
CA LEU A 83 -34.39 -15.84 17.56
C LEU A 83 -35.70 -15.20 17.03
N GLY A 84 -35.85 -15.07 15.71
CA GLY A 84 -37.08 -14.55 15.09
C GLY A 84 -37.25 -13.02 15.15
N GLU A 85 -36.18 -12.28 15.47
CA GLU A 85 -36.11 -10.82 15.34
C GLU A 85 -35.57 -10.37 13.97
#